data_AF-A0A7K2NCR6-F1
#
_entry.id   AF-A0A7K2NCR6-F1
#
_cell.length_a   1.000
_cell.length_b   1.000
_cell.length_c   1.000
_cell.angle_alpha   90.00
_cell.angle_beta   90.00
_cell.angle_gamma   90.00
#
_symmetry.space_group_name_H-M   'P 1'
#
loop_
_entity.id
_entity.type
_entity.pdbx_description
1 polymer ?
#
loop_
_entity_poly.entity_id
_entity_poly.type
_entity_poly.pdbx_seq_one_letter_code
_entity_poly.pdbx_strand_id
1 'polypeptide(L)'
;MSIYVAHRLFAAHDRALAAALAERLAAKVGTERVFLPFCDTDEEDLVAEVKGRRLFELDRERLGRLDAMIALLHGPSLDDGVCMEIGYAAASGIPVLLLTTDFQTYSLTEDGALLDFPDPLIQAVANRIIRVPRLGPPSSSQQQGATHYAEFLSRNLSQVRAALDTAVEAALELPAPGPRSTPHSENSLVYVEASPYTASGHDHLARACRDAGHQVALPRRFTATDPIADALHDLTTACGASRLLADVSGPETPPGTALLIGAALASGVRIGAFHPRPTYTHASGREPNWRNLMIQYAVHAHLDGMEAVQAWLAT
;
A
#
# COMPACT_ATOMS: atom_id res chain seq x y z
N MET A 1 -20.52 9.27 -1.68
CA MET A 1 -19.28 8.91 -0.97
C MET A 1 -19.30 7.44 -0.63
N SER A 2 -18.66 6.61 -1.45
CA SER A 2 -18.27 5.23 -1.15
C SER A 2 -16.82 5.19 -0.69
N ILE A 3 -16.55 4.51 0.43
CA ILE A 3 -15.27 4.54 1.14
C ILE A 3 -14.72 3.12 1.25
N TYR A 4 -13.44 2.95 0.89
CA TYR A 4 -12.70 1.71 1.07
C TYR A 4 -11.83 1.78 2.31
N VAL A 5 -11.92 0.76 3.17
CA VAL A 5 -11.08 0.62 4.37
C VAL A 5 -9.96 -0.37 4.08
N ALA A 6 -8.77 0.16 3.81
CA ALA A 6 -7.58 -0.64 3.57
C ALA A 6 -6.82 -0.88 4.88
N HIS A 7 -6.60 -2.15 5.24
CA HIS A 7 -5.77 -2.52 6.38
C HIS A 7 -5.18 -3.91 6.15
N ARG A 8 -4.12 -4.26 6.89
CA ARG A 8 -3.76 -5.67 7.04
C ARG A 8 -4.88 -6.39 7.77
N LEU A 9 -5.17 -7.62 7.37
CA LEU A 9 -6.29 -8.39 7.94
C LEU A 9 -5.86 -9.79 8.38
N PHE A 10 -4.55 -10.00 8.53
CA PHE A 10 -3.99 -11.30 8.92
C PHE A 10 -4.30 -11.66 10.37
N ALA A 11 -4.21 -10.69 11.29
CA ALA A 11 -4.43 -10.93 12.71
C ALA A 11 -5.81 -10.46 13.18
N ALA A 12 -6.32 -11.09 14.24
CA ALA A 12 -7.62 -10.77 14.81
C ALA A 12 -7.73 -9.32 15.30
N HIS A 13 -6.64 -8.75 15.82
CA HIS A 13 -6.63 -7.35 16.27
C HIS A 13 -6.67 -6.36 15.11
N ASP A 14 -6.03 -6.67 13.98
CA ASP A 14 -6.11 -5.85 12.78
C ASP A 14 -7.55 -5.87 12.21
N ARG A 15 -8.15 -7.07 12.08
CA ARG A 15 -9.55 -7.21 11.64
C ARG A 15 -10.53 -6.48 12.56
N ALA A 16 -10.33 -6.57 13.88
CA ALA A 16 -11.16 -5.85 14.84
C ALA A 16 -11.03 -4.32 14.72
N LEU A 17 -9.82 -3.82 14.47
CA LEU A 17 -9.58 -2.38 14.28
C LEU A 17 -10.24 -1.89 12.98
N ALA A 18 -10.08 -2.61 11.87
CA ALA A 18 -10.68 -2.26 10.60
C ALA A 18 -12.22 -2.30 10.66
N ALA A 19 -12.80 -3.32 11.31
CA ALA A 19 -14.24 -3.41 11.55
C ALA A 19 -14.77 -2.24 12.40
N ALA A 20 -14.03 -1.85 13.43
CA ALA A 20 -14.39 -0.71 14.27
C ALA A 20 -14.38 0.63 13.50
N LEU A 21 -13.49 0.79 12.53
CA LEU A 21 -13.49 1.95 11.62
C LEU A 21 -14.67 1.87 10.64
N ALA A 22 -14.87 0.73 9.98
CA ALA A 22 -15.93 0.52 9.01
C ALA A 22 -17.32 0.78 9.61
N GLU A 23 -17.58 0.29 10.81
CA GLU A 23 -18.84 0.53 11.54
C GLU A 23 -19.11 2.03 11.76
N ARG A 24 -18.08 2.80 12.17
CA ARG A 24 -18.22 4.25 12.37
C ARG A 24 -18.47 5.00 11.08
N LEU A 25 -17.83 4.59 9.98
CA LEU A 25 -18.07 5.15 8.66
C LEU A 25 -19.49 4.82 8.19
N ALA A 26 -19.92 3.57 8.35
CA ALA A 26 -21.25 3.11 7.97
C ALA A 26 -22.35 3.91 8.70
N ALA A 27 -22.13 4.25 9.97
CA ALA A 27 -23.03 5.13 10.72
C ALA A 27 -23.17 6.56 10.14
N LYS A 28 -22.21 7.01 9.32
CA LYS A 28 -22.22 8.33 8.66
C LYS A 28 -22.72 8.27 7.21
N VAL A 29 -22.33 7.26 6.45
CA VAL A 29 -22.56 7.21 4.99
C VAL A 29 -23.48 6.07 4.53
N GLY A 30 -23.86 5.14 5.41
CA GLY A 30 -24.60 3.93 5.07
C GLY A 30 -23.68 2.72 4.84
N THR A 31 -24.11 1.54 5.27
CA THR A 31 -23.34 0.29 5.20
C THR A 31 -22.98 -0.09 3.75
N GLU A 32 -23.89 0.13 2.81
CA GLU A 32 -23.69 -0.18 1.38
C GLU A 32 -22.61 0.68 0.70
N ARG A 33 -22.14 1.72 1.38
CA ARG A 33 -21.12 2.65 0.91
C ARG A 33 -19.76 2.43 1.55
N VAL A 34 -19.64 1.51 2.49
CA VAL A 34 -18.35 1.16 3.09
C VAL A 34 -17.96 -0.21 2.57
N PHE A 35 -16.71 -0.34 2.13
CA PHE A 35 -16.14 -1.62 1.76
C PHE A 35 -14.94 -1.93 2.66
N LEU A 36 -15.03 -3.04 3.38
CA LEU A 36 -13.98 -3.63 4.18
C LEU A 36 -13.61 -4.99 3.57
N PRO A 37 -12.41 -5.12 2.96
CA PRO A 37 -11.90 -6.40 2.48
C PRO A 37 -11.93 -7.47 3.59
N PHE A 38 -11.84 -8.75 3.20
CA PHE A 38 -12.05 -9.92 4.07
C PHE A 38 -13.49 -10.08 4.57
N CYS A 39 -14.08 -9.02 5.13
CA CYS A 39 -15.46 -9.00 5.60
C CYS A 39 -16.44 -9.07 4.43
N ASP A 40 -16.32 -8.13 3.48
CA ASP A 40 -17.30 -7.99 2.39
C ASP A 40 -17.02 -8.91 1.20
N THR A 41 -15.84 -9.53 1.15
CA THR A 41 -15.52 -10.61 0.21
C THR A 41 -15.90 -11.99 0.74
N ASP A 42 -16.38 -12.06 2.00
CA ASP A 42 -16.70 -13.30 2.71
C ASP A 42 -15.53 -14.29 2.64
N GLU A 43 -14.32 -13.80 2.95
CA GLU A 43 -13.09 -14.50 2.63
C GLU A 43 -13.03 -15.90 3.24
N GLU A 44 -13.54 -16.13 4.45
CA GLU A 44 -13.51 -17.44 5.09
C GLU A 44 -14.29 -18.48 4.28
N ASP A 45 -15.50 -18.12 3.85
CA ASP A 45 -16.45 -19.01 3.19
C ASP A 45 -16.37 -18.97 1.64
N LEU A 46 -15.60 -18.03 1.08
CA LEU A 46 -15.41 -17.92 -0.36
C LEU A 46 -14.79 -19.20 -0.95
N VAL A 47 -15.51 -19.80 -1.90
CA VAL A 47 -15.06 -20.96 -2.68
C VAL A 47 -14.76 -20.52 -4.12
N ALA A 48 -13.52 -20.78 -4.56
CA ALA A 48 -13.07 -20.55 -5.93
C ALA A 48 -11.92 -21.50 -6.28
N GLU A 49 -11.67 -21.72 -7.57
CA GLU A 49 -10.56 -22.56 -8.05
C GLU A 49 -9.19 -22.00 -7.60
N VAL A 50 -9.01 -20.69 -7.73
CA VAL A 50 -7.84 -19.96 -7.26
C VAL A 50 -8.35 -18.83 -6.36
N LYS A 51 -8.44 -19.11 -5.06
CA LYS A 51 -9.10 -18.22 -4.08
C LYS A 51 -8.42 -16.86 -3.99
N GLY A 52 -7.08 -16.80 -3.95
CA GLY A 52 -6.36 -15.54 -3.90
C GLY A 52 -6.60 -14.66 -5.13
N ARG A 53 -6.69 -15.25 -6.32
CA ARG A 53 -7.02 -14.52 -7.55
C ARG A 53 -8.42 -13.93 -7.50
N ARG A 54 -9.39 -14.71 -7.01
CA ARG A 54 -10.78 -14.25 -6.91
C ARG A 54 -10.93 -13.08 -5.95
N LEU A 55 -10.24 -13.13 -4.81
CA LEU A 55 -10.20 -12.03 -3.85
C LEU A 55 -9.61 -10.76 -4.46
N PHE A 56 -8.44 -10.87 -5.12
CA PHE A 56 -7.84 -9.76 -5.84
C PHE A 56 -8.79 -9.12 -6.86
N GLU A 57 -9.53 -9.93 -7.62
CA GLU A 57 -10.50 -9.41 -8.59
C GLU A 57 -11.66 -8.66 -7.94
N LEU A 58 -12.19 -9.17 -6.82
CA LEU A 58 -13.25 -8.52 -6.05
C LEU A 58 -12.78 -7.19 -5.46
N ASP A 59 -11.61 -7.18 -4.83
CA ASP A 59 -11.03 -5.97 -4.24
C ASP A 59 -10.73 -4.94 -5.34
N ARG A 60 -10.15 -5.36 -6.47
CA ARG A 60 -9.90 -4.49 -7.63
C ARG A 60 -11.17 -3.92 -8.24
N GLU A 61 -12.25 -4.71 -8.35
CA GLU A 61 -13.54 -4.20 -8.85
C GLU A 61 -14.05 -3.05 -7.95
N ARG A 62 -13.87 -3.21 -6.63
CA ARG A 62 -14.28 -2.20 -5.64
C ARG A 62 -13.42 -0.96 -5.71
N LEU A 63 -12.09 -1.11 -5.77
CA LEU A 63 -11.14 0.00 -5.96
C LEU A 63 -11.49 0.86 -7.18
N GLY A 64 -12.01 0.24 -8.25
CA GLY A 64 -12.44 0.94 -9.45
C GLY A 64 -13.66 1.86 -9.30
N ARG A 65 -14.37 1.83 -8.16
CA ARG A 65 -15.66 2.52 -7.92
C ARG A 65 -15.74 3.24 -6.56
N LEU A 66 -14.65 3.88 -6.12
CA LEU A 66 -14.58 4.56 -4.82
C LEU A 66 -14.63 6.08 -4.95
N ASP A 67 -15.16 6.72 -3.91
CA ASP A 67 -15.04 8.16 -3.71
C ASP A 67 -13.86 8.52 -2.79
N ALA A 68 -13.44 7.61 -1.90
CA ALA A 68 -12.25 7.77 -1.07
C ALA A 68 -11.69 6.44 -0.54
N MET A 69 -10.44 6.48 -0.11
CA MET A 69 -9.77 5.40 0.63
C MET A 69 -9.30 5.89 1.99
N ILE A 70 -9.48 5.07 3.01
CA ILE A 70 -8.81 5.22 4.31
C ILE A 70 -7.91 4.01 4.50
N ALA A 71 -6.62 4.24 4.69
CA ALA A 71 -5.63 3.19 4.93
C ALA A 71 -5.07 3.27 6.35
N LEU A 72 -5.13 2.15 7.06
CA LEU A 72 -4.58 1.96 8.41
C LEU A 72 -3.16 1.39 8.31
N LEU A 73 -2.15 2.21 8.64
CA LEU A 73 -0.73 1.89 8.47
C LEU A 73 0.01 1.94 9.81
N HIS A 74 0.59 0.83 10.26
CA HIS A 74 1.28 0.76 11.55
C HIS A 74 2.60 -0.02 11.44
N GLY A 75 3.61 0.44 12.18
CA GLY A 75 4.90 -0.24 12.27
C GLY A 75 5.82 0.03 11.08
N PRO A 76 7.07 -0.44 11.17
CA PRO A 76 8.07 -0.25 10.12
C PRO A 76 7.86 -1.15 8.90
N SER A 77 7.11 -2.26 9.05
CA SER A 77 6.77 -3.18 7.95
C SER A 77 5.32 -2.97 7.56
N LEU A 78 5.12 -2.09 6.58
CA LEU A 78 3.81 -1.80 6.02
C LEU A 78 3.33 -2.97 5.17
N ASP A 79 2.04 -3.27 5.24
CA ASP A 79 1.44 -4.31 4.42
C ASP A 79 1.54 -3.97 2.93
N ASP A 80 2.21 -4.82 2.16
CA ASP A 80 2.44 -4.60 0.73
C ASP A 80 1.15 -4.66 -0.11
N GLY A 81 0.13 -5.39 0.36
CA GLY A 81 -1.19 -5.37 -0.27
C GLY A 81 -1.86 -4.01 -0.10
N VAL A 82 -1.89 -3.48 1.12
CA VAL A 82 -2.41 -2.14 1.40
C VAL A 82 -1.62 -1.06 0.65
N CYS A 83 -0.28 -1.16 0.58
CA CYS A 83 0.52 -0.23 -0.19
C CYS A 83 0.16 -0.24 -1.68
N MET A 84 -0.07 -1.43 -2.26
CA MET A 84 -0.57 -1.56 -3.64
C MET A 84 -1.92 -0.87 -3.81
N GLU A 85 -2.88 -1.14 -2.92
CA GLU A 85 -4.22 -0.53 -2.96
C GLU A 85 -4.14 1.00 -2.92
N ILE A 86 -3.30 1.56 -2.04
CA ILE A 86 -3.02 3.00 -1.97
C ILE A 86 -2.54 3.53 -3.31
N GLY A 87 -1.59 2.85 -3.96
CA GLY A 87 -1.07 3.25 -5.26
C GLY A 87 -2.12 3.23 -6.36
N TYR A 88 -2.96 2.19 -6.37
CA TYR A 88 -4.08 2.09 -7.30
C TYR A 88 -5.07 3.24 -7.11
N ALA A 89 -5.43 3.56 -5.87
CA ALA A 89 -6.32 4.66 -5.53
C ALA A 89 -5.73 6.01 -5.96
N ALA A 90 -4.49 6.30 -5.59
CA ALA A 90 -3.80 7.54 -5.92
C ALA A 90 -3.71 7.78 -7.43
N ALA A 91 -3.27 6.77 -8.21
CA ALA A 91 -3.20 6.88 -9.67
C ALA A 91 -4.59 6.99 -10.33
N SER A 92 -5.63 6.48 -9.68
CA SER A 92 -7.02 6.62 -10.10
C SER A 92 -7.65 7.97 -9.73
N GLY A 93 -6.91 8.88 -9.09
CA GLY A 93 -7.41 10.17 -8.61
C GLY A 93 -8.31 10.06 -7.37
N ILE A 94 -8.36 8.90 -6.71
CA ILE A 94 -9.16 8.67 -5.51
C ILE A 94 -8.39 9.25 -4.32
N PRO A 95 -8.99 10.12 -3.50
CA PRO A 95 -8.32 10.70 -2.35
C PRO A 95 -7.99 9.63 -1.29
N VAL A 96 -6.77 9.68 -0.78
CA VAL A 96 -6.24 8.76 0.22
C VAL A 96 -6.06 9.46 1.57
N LEU A 97 -6.71 8.94 2.60
CA LEU A 97 -6.43 9.30 3.99
C LEU A 97 -5.61 8.18 4.64
N LEU A 98 -4.47 8.53 5.21
CA LEU A 98 -3.64 7.61 5.99
C LEU A 98 -3.86 7.83 7.48
N LEU A 99 -4.09 6.75 8.22
CA LEU A 99 -4.21 6.78 9.67
C LEU A 99 -3.13 5.88 10.31
N THR A 100 -2.38 6.44 11.26
CA THR A 100 -1.41 5.70 12.06
C THR A 100 -1.44 6.10 13.53
N THR A 101 -1.28 5.11 14.40
CA THR A 101 -0.98 5.31 15.83
C THR A 101 0.49 5.03 16.16
N ASP A 102 1.33 4.78 15.15
CA ASP A 102 2.75 4.53 15.35
C ASP A 102 3.45 5.80 15.86
N PHE A 103 4.30 5.61 16.85
CA PHE A 103 5.10 6.67 17.45
C PHE A 103 6.41 6.90 16.69
N GLN A 104 6.82 5.96 15.84
CA GLN A 104 8.05 6.07 15.07
C GLN A 104 7.92 7.14 13.97
N THR A 105 9.06 7.74 13.66
CA THR A 105 9.28 8.61 12.49
C THR A 105 10.52 8.09 11.78
N TYR A 106 10.65 8.41 10.50
CA TYR A 106 11.67 7.84 9.63
C TYR A 106 12.53 8.95 9.01
N SER A 107 13.73 8.61 8.58
CA SER A 107 14.58 9.49 7.78
C SER A 107 15.43 8.62 6.86
N LEU A 108 15.81 9.16 5.69
CA LEU A 108 16.66 8.44 4.74
C LEU A 108 18.14 8.43 5.16
N THR A 109 18.53 9.36 6.02
CA THR A 109 19.86 9.49 6.62
C THR A 109 19.72 9.85 8.10
N GLU A 110 20.79 9.68 8.88
CA GLU A 110 20.79 9.96 10.33
C GLU A 110 20.33 11.39 10.66
N ASP A 111 20.78 12.37 9.86
CA ASP A 111 20.44 13.78 10.01
C ASP A 111 19.36 14.26 9.00
N GLY A 112 18.65 13.32 8.37
CA GLY A 112 17.69 13.61 7.31
C GLY A 112 16.38 14.22 7.81
N ALA A 113 15.58 14.75 6.87
CA ALA A 113 14.22 15.19 7.18
C ALA A 113 13.38 14.04 7.74
N LEU A 114 12.54 14.35 8.74
CA LEU A 114 11.64 13.38 9.36
C LEU A 114 10.42 13.15 8.46
N LEU A 115 10.16 11.88 8.20
CA LEU A 115 9.04 11.34 7.44
C LEU A 115 8.09 10.59 8.38
N ASP A 116 6.82 10.58 8.02
CA ASP A 116 5.78 9.86 8.74
C ASP A 116 5.81 8.36 8.44
N PHE A 117 6.36 7.96 7.29
CA PHE A 117 6.44 6.59 6.78
C PHE A 117 7.84 6.29 6.23
N PRO A 118 8.25 4.99 6.19
CA PRO A 118 9.61 4.61 5.79
C PRO A 118 9.95 4.90 4.32
N ASP A 119 8.96 4.92 3.43
CA ASP A 119 9.12 5.34 2.05
C ASP A 119 8.40 6.68 1.83
N PRO A 120 9.11 7.74 1.35
CA PRO A 120 8.52 9.06 1.08
C PRO A 120 7.27 9.01 0.20
N LEU A 121 7.18 8.00 -0.69
CA LEU A 121 6.07 7.86 -1.62
C LEU A 121 4.73 7.60 -0.93
N ILE A 122 4.73 6.91 0.21
CA ILE A 122 3.50 6.66 1.00
C ILE A 122 2.93 8.00 1.49
N GLN A 123 3.79 8.85 2.05
CA GLN A 123 3.40 10.16 2.54
C GLN A 123 3.00 11.10 1.39
N ALA A 124 3.70 11.03 0.25
CA ALA A 124 3.49 11.90 -0.89
C ALA A 124 2.09 11.78 -1.51
N VAL A 125 1.53 10.56 -1.57
CA VAL A 125 0.21 10.34 -2.18
C VAL A 125 -0.97 10.63 -1.25
N ALA A 126 -0.72 10.88 0.04
CA ALA A 126 -1.77 11.10 1.01
C ALA A 126 -2.37 12.50 0.85
N ASN A 127 -3.71 12.57 0.74
CA ASN A 127 -4.42 13.85 0.83
C ASN A 127 -4.53 14.33 2.27
N ARG A 128 -4.53 13.39 3.23
CA ARG A 128 -4.54 13.68 4.66
C ARG A 128 -3.85 12.57 5.42
N ILE A 129 -3.07 12.94 6.43
CA ILE A 129 -2.42 12.00 7.35
C ILE A 129 -2.89 12.32 8.75
N ILE A 130 -3.42 11.33 9.44
CA ILE A 130 -3.78 11.40 10.85
C ILE A 130 -2.76 10.57 11.62
N ARG A 131 -1.98 11.26 12.44
CA ARG A 131 -1.01 10.64 13.34
C ARG A 131 -1.45 10.84 14.77
N VAL A 132 -1.60 9.75 15.49
CA VAL A 132 -1.86 9.76 16.93
C VAL A 132 -0.75 8.96 17.61
N PRO A 133 0.47 9.53 17.78
CA PRO A 133 1.64 8.78 18.25
C PRO A 133 1.70 8.62 19.78
N ARG A 134 0.80 9.28 20.53
CA ARG A 134 0.81 9.30 22.00
C ARG A 134 -0.39 8.56 22.55
N LEU A 135 -0.15 7.84 23.66
CA LEU A 135 -1.21 7.23 24.47
C LEU A 135 -2.34 8.21 24.79
N GLY A 136 -3.55 7.67 24.85
CA GLY A 136 -4.73 8.42 25.29
C GLY A 136 -4.55 8.99 26.71
N PRO A 137 -5.38 9.98 27.08
CA PRO A 137 -5.32 10.59 28.39
C PRO A 137 -5.55 9.53 29.49
N PRO A 138 -5.00 9.73 30.70
CA PRO A 138 -5.32 8.88 31.84
C PRO A 138 -6.83 8.83 32.08
N SER A 139 -7.36 7.68 32.48
CA SER A 139 -8.77 7.58 32.87
C SER A 139 -9.03 8.42 34.11
N SER A 140 -10.00 9.33 34.06
CA SER A 140 -10.40 10.19 35.17
C SER A 140 -10.92 9.41 36.39
N SER A 141 -11.43 8.20 36.16
CA SER A 141 -11.73 7.22 37.19
C SER A 141 -10.58 6.22 37.30
N GLN A 142 -9.62 6.43 38.21
CA GLN A 142 -8.82 5.30 38.68
C GLN A 142 -9.79 4.31 39.33
N GLN A 143 -10.10 3.23 38.61
CA GLN A 143 -10.84 2.13 39.21
C GLN A 143 -9.99 1.59 40.36
N GLN A 144 -10.50 1.68 41.59
CA GLN A 144 -9.81 1.14 42.75
C GLN A 144 -9.45 -0.33 42.49
N GLY A 145 -8.16 -0.65 42.53
CA GLY A 145 -7.65 -2.00 42.26
C GLY A 145 -7.26 -2.29 40.81
N ALA A 146 -7.31 -1.32 39.88
CA ALA A 146 -6.81 -1.52 38.52
C ALA A 146 -5.28 -1.71 38.51
N THR A 147 -4.81 -2.67 37.71
CA THR A 147 -3.37 -2.86 37.48
C THR A 147 -2.84 -1.83 36.47
N HIS A 148 -1.54 -1.57 36.48
CA HIS A 148 -0.91 -0.68 35.49
C HIS A 148 -1.09 -1.18 34.05
N TYR A 149 -1.21 -2.50 33.84
CA TYR A 149 -1.53 -3.08 32.53
C TYR A 149 -2.96 -2.77 32.07
N ALA A 150 -3.95 -2.80 32.98
CA ALA A 150 -5.32 -2.42 32.67
C ALA A 150 -5.43 -0.93 32.32
N GLU A 151 -4.71 -0.07 33.05
CA GLU A 151 -4.61 1.36 32.73
C GLU A 151 -3.95 1.58 31.37
N PHE A 152 -2.85 0.88 31.08
CA PHE A 152 -2.17 0.95 29.78
C PHE A 152 -3.10 0.54 28.63
N LEU A 153 -3.80 -0.59 28.76
CA LEU A 153 -4.79 -1.04 27.76
C LEU A 153 -5.89 0.00 27.56
N SER A 154 -6.47 0.52 28.63
CA SER A 154 -7.53 1.54 28.58
C SER A 154 -7.09 2.79 27.81
N ARG A 155 -5.86 3.25 28.06
CA ARG A 155 -5.28 4.41 27.36
C ARG A 155 -5.06 4.16 25.87
N ASN A 156 -4.58 2.98 25.49
CA ASN A 156 -4.43 2.59 24.08
C ASN A 156 -5.80 2.49 23.37
N LEU A 157 -6.80 1.86 24.01
CA LEU A 157 -8.14 1.78 23.43
C LEU A 157 -8.78 3.17 23.29
N SER A 158 -8.53 4.08 24.25
CA SER A 158 -8.99 5.47 24.17
C SER A 158 -8.33 6.22 23.00
N GLN A 159 -7.02 6.06 22.83
CA GLN A 159 -6.26 6.62 21.70
C GLN A 159 -6.80 6.13 20.37
N VAL A 160 -7.00 4.81 20.22
CA VAL A 160 -7.55 4.20 19.02
C VAL A 160 -8.92 4.78 18.71
N ARG A 161 -9.85 4.82 19.67
CA ARG A 161 -11.19 5.40 19.47
C ARG A 161 -11.12 6.84 18.96
N ALA A 162 -10.33 7.69 19.63
CA ALA A 162 -10.17 9.08 19.22
C ALA A 162 -9.58 9.21 17.80
N ALA A 163 -8.62 8.35 17.45
CA ALA A 163 -8.02 8.31 16.13
C ALA A 163 -9.03 7.90 15.05
N LEU A 164 -9.85 6.88 15.32
CA LEU A 164 -10.92 6.43 14.42
C LEU A 164 -11.98 7.53 14.23
N ASP A 165 -12.43 8.16 15.32
CA ASP A 165 -13.43 9.22 15.25
C ASP A 165 -12.91 10.42 14.44
N THR A 166 -11.64 10.79 14.63
CA THR A 166 -10.98 11.84 13.84
C THR A 166 -10.88 11.45 12.36
N ALA A 167 -10.55 10.19 12.06
CA ALA A 167 -10.44 9.71 10.69
C ALA A 167 -11.79 9.68 9.95
N VAL A 168 -12.86 9.34 10.66
CA VAL A 168 -14.22 9.37 10.10
C VAL A 168 -14.61 10.78 9.69
N GLU A 169 -14.46 11.77 10.58
CA GLU A 169 -14.79 13.16 10.23
C GLU A 169 -13.90 13.70 9.11
N ALA A 170 -12.60 13.43 9.19
CA ALA A 170 -11.64 13.84 8.18
C ALA A 170 -11.89 13.21 6.80
N ALA A 171 -12.41 11.98 6.74
CA ALA A 171 -12.74 11.31 5.49
C ALA A 171 -13.90 12.02 4.78
N LEU A 172 -14.92 12.47 5.52
CA LEU A 172 -16.06 13.20 4.96
C LEU A 172 -15.67 14.57 4.36
N GLU A 173 -14.53 15.10 4.75
CA GLU A 173 -13.96 16.36 4.26
C GLU A 173 -12.99 16.17 3.08
N LEU A 174 -12.71 14.93 2.67
CA LEU A 174 -11.83 14.69 1.54
C LEU A 174 -12.41 15.31 0.25
N PRO A 175 -11.53 15.77 -0.66
CA PRO A 175 -11.98 16.29 -1.95
C PRO A 175 -12.69 15.18 -2.74
N ALA A 176 -13.55 15.56 -3.69
CA ALA A 176 -14.09 14.58 -4.63
C ALA A 176 -12.95 13.95 -5.47
N PRO A 177 -13.13 12.72 -5.99
CA PRO A 177 -12.17 12.10 -6.88
C PRO A 177 -11.77 13.02 -8.04
N GLY A 178 -10.47 13.11 -8.29
CA GLY A 178 -9.92 13.80 -9.45
C GLY A 178 -10.18 13.03 -10.74
N PRO A 179 -9.98 13.68 -11.90
CA PRO A 179 -10.00 12.98 -13.17
C PRO A 179 -8.90 11.90 -13.17
N ARG A 180 -9.23 10.71 -13.68
CA ARG A 180 -8.21 9.69 -13.93
C ARG A 180 -7.23 10.23 -14.97
N SER A 181 -5.95 10.21 -14.63
CA SER A 181 -4.90 10.48 -15.60
C SER A 181 -5.00 9.45 -16.72
N THR A 182 -5.17 9.92 -17.95
CA THR A 182 -5.08 9.05 -19.12
C THR A 182 -3.62 8.65 -19.30
N PRO A 183 -3.31 7.37 -19.50
CA PRO A 183 -1.93 6.94 -19.69
C PRO A 183 -1.35 7.62 -20.92
N HIS A 184 -0.29 8.38 -20.72
CA HIS A 184 0.62 8.78 -21.78
C HIS A 184 1.75 7.77 -21.79
N SER A 185 1.67 6.78 -22.67
CA SER A 185 2.77 5.84 -22.83
C SER A 185 3.87 6.51 -23.65
N GLU A 186 4.99 6.82 -23.00
CA GLU A 186 6.23 7.07 -23.72
C GLU A 186 6.74 5.73 -24.26
N ASN A 187 6.51 5.49 -25.56
CA ASN A 187 7.00 4.29 -26.25
C ASN A 187 8.50 4.13 -25.97
N SER A 188 8.88 3.05 -25.28
CA SER A 188 10.25 2.64 -24.85
C SER A 188 10.71 3.02 -23.44
N LEU A 189 9.96 3.81 -22.66
CA LEU A 189 10.37 4.09 -21.27
C LEU A 189 10.03 2.92 -20.34
N VAL A 190 11.02 2.42 -19.60
CA VAL A 190 10.88 1.47 -18.50
C VAL A 190 11.25 2.18 -17.20
N TYR A 191 10.29 2.26 -16.28
CA TYR A 191 10.59 2.67 -14.91
C TYR A 191 11.09 1.44 -14.14
N VAL A 192 12.27 1.53 -13.53
CA VAL A 192 12.89 0.42 -12.80
C VAL A 192 12.93 0.76 -11.31
N GLU A 193 12.16 0.03 -10.50
CA GLU A 193 12.17 0.17 -9.04
C GLU A 193 13.04 -0.94 -8.44
N ALA A 194 14.18 -0.57 -7.86
CA ALA A 194 15.10 -1.52 -7.24
C ALA A 194 14.72 -1.82 -5.79
N SER A 195 15.09 -3.01 -5.30
CA SER A 195 14.89 -3.40 -3.91
C SER A 195 16.17 -3.21 -3.09
N PRO A 196 16.09 -2.72 -1.85
CA PRO A 196 17.24 -2.68 -0.94
C PRO A 196 17.69 -4.09 -0.50
N TYR A 197 16.90 -5.14 -0.77
CA TYR A 197 17.17 -6.50 -0.34
C TYR A 197 17.97 -7.33 -1.35
N THR A 198 18.21 -6.82 -2.55
CA THR A 198 18.86 -7.59 -3.62
C THR A 198 20.37 -7.48 -3.58
N ALA A 199 21.05 -8.63 -3.48
CA ALA A 199 22.51 -8.72 -3.38
C ALA A 199 23.27 -8.25 -4.65
N SER A 200 22.61 -8.24 -5.81
CA SER A 200 23.21 -7.91 -7.11
C SER A 200 23.44 -6.40 -7.32
N GLY A 201 23.18 -5.58 -6.30
CA GLY A 201 23.27 -4.12 -6.34
C GLY A 201 22.09 -3.47 -7.07
N HIS A 202 21.84 -2.18 -6.83
CA HIS A 202 20.62 -1.50 -7.30
C HIS A 202 20.52 -1.33 -8.84
N ASP A 203 21.61 -1.50 -9.58
CA ASP A 203 21.68 -1.15 -11.00
C ASP A 203 21.44 -2.31 -11.99
N HIS A 204 21.35 -3.55 -11.53
CA HIS A 204 21.37 -4.72 -12.42
C HIS A 204 20.17 -4.78 -13.38
N LEU A 205 18.96 -4.49 -12.90
CA LEU A 205 17.75 -4.42 -13.73
C LEU A 205 17.82 -3.23 -14.70
N ALA A 206 18.31 -2.08 -14.22
CA ALA A 206 18.48 -0.88 -15.04
C ALA A 206 19.45 -1.12 -16.21
N ARG A 207 20.56 -1.81 -15.97
CA ARG A 207 21.50 -2.24 -17.02
C ARG A 207 20.83 -3.16 -18.03
N ALA A 208 20.11 -4.18 -17.58
CA ALA A 208 19.42 -5.11 -18.47
C ALA A 208 18.40 -4.40 -19.39
N CYS A 209 17.67 -3.41 -18.87
CA CYS A 209 16.77 -2.58 -19.68
C CYS A 209 17.52 -1.77 -20.75
N ARG A 210 18.64 -1.12 -20.39
CA ARG A 210 19.47 -0.35 -21.33
C ARG A 210 20.11 -1.23 -22.40
N ASP A 211 20.62 -2.41 -22.01
CA ASP A 211 21.23 -3.37 -22.94
C ASP A 211 20.19 -3.91 -23.94
N ALA A 212 18.92 -3.99 -23.54
CA ALA A 212 17.79 -4.30 -24.41
C ALA A 212 17.27 -3.10 -25.23
N GLY A 213 17.92 -1.94 -25.17
CA GLY A 213 17.61 -0.75 -25.96
C GLY A 213 16.48 0.13 -25.42
N HIS A 214 16.04 -0.08 -24.17
CA HIS A 214 14.99 0.73 -23.55
C HIS A 214 15.55 2.00 -22.90
N GLN A 215 14.73 3.05 -22.87
CA GLN A 215 14.98 4.19 -21.99
C GLN A 215 14.65 3.80 -20.55
N VAL A 216 15.44 4.27 -19.59
CA VAL A 216 15.30 3.86 -18.18
C VAL A 216 15.12 5.07 -17.29
N ALA A 217 14.03 5.09 -16.53
CA ALA A 217 13.85 5.97 -15.38
C ALA A 217 14.13 5.20 -14.08
N LEU A 218 14.73 5.90 -13.11
CA LEU A 218 15.08 5.37 -11.79
C LEU A 218 14.46 6.24 -10.70
N PRO A 219 14.25 5.69 -9.50
CA PRO A 219 13.73 6.43 -8.36
C PRO A 219 14.66 7.57 -7.98
N ARG A 220 14.11 8.76 -7.78
CA ARG A 220 14.85 9.93 -7.33
C ARG A 220 14.66 10.21 -5.85
N ARG A 221 13.53 9.78 -5.27
CA ARG A 221 13.12 10.10 -3.89
C ARG A 221 14.12 9.69 -2.82
N PHE A 222 14.97 8.69 -3.06
CA PHE A 222 15.95 8.19 -2.07
C PHE A 222 17.21 9.05 -1.96
N THR A 223 17.49 9.90 -2.94
CA THR A 223 18.68 10.77 -2.97
C THR A 223 18.34 12.26 -3.05
N ALA A 224 17.04 12.58 -3.11
CA ALA A 224 16.56 13.94 -3.27
C ALA A 224 16.70 14.76 -1.99
N THR A 225 16.92 16.07 -2.15
CA THR A 225 16.84 17.03 -1.04
C THR A 225 15.40 17.18 -0.52
N ASP A 226 14.42 17.13 -1.43
CA ASP A 226 13.00 17.04 -1.11
C ASP A 226 12.47 15.66 -1.54
N PRO A 227 12.52 14.66 -0.65
CA PRO A 227 12.12 13.31 -0.99
C PRO A 227 10.63 13.17 -1.29
N ILE A 228 9.78 14.07 -0.80
CA ILE A 228 8.33 14.03 -1.05
C ILE A 228 8.01 14.53 -2.46
N ALA A 229 8.60 15.66 -2.86
CA ALA A 229 8.42 16.19 -4.21
C ALA A 229 8.93 15.21 -5.28
N ASP A 230 10.12 14.64 -5.07
CA ASP A 230 10.68 13.66 -6.02
C ASP A 230 9.93 12.32 -5.98
N ALA A 231 9.26 11.96 -4.88
CA ALA A 231 8.37 10.79 -4.87
C ALA A 231 7.12 10.99 -5.76
N LEU A 232 6.53 12.19 -5.79
CA LEU A 232 5.45 12.49 -6.73
C LEU A 232 5.92 12.44 -8.19
N HIS A 233 7.15 12.85 -8.44
CA HIS A 233 7.77 12.73 -9.76
C HIS A 233 8.00 11.26 -10.15
N ASP A 234 8.51 10.44 -9.22
CA ASP A 234 8.66 8.99 -9.39
C ASP A 234 7.31 8.34 -9.75
N LEU A 235 6.24 8.66 -9.01
CA LEU A 235 4.89 8.17 -9.29
C LEU A 235 4.42 8.55 -10.68
N THR A 236 4.54 9.84 -11.04
CA THR A 236 4.11 10.35 -12.35
C THR A 236 4.86 9.65 -13.49
N THR A 237 6.17 9.46 -13.32
CA THR A 237 7.03 8.80 -14.30
C THR A 237 6.67 7.32 -14.45
N ALA A 238 6.44 6.62 -13.33
CA ALA A 238 6.03 5.22 -13.36
C ALA A 238 4.67 5.03 -14.04
N CYS A 239 3.70 5.92 -13.81
CA CYS A 239 2.38 5.88 -14.47
C CYS A 239 2.43 6.21 -15.97
N GLY A 240 3.41 7.01 -16.42
CA GLY A 240 3.64 7.34 -17.84
C GLY A 240 4.58 6.38 -18.57
N ALA A 241 5.26 5.48 -17.86
CA ALA A 241 6.14 4.51 -18.48
C ALA A 241 5.36 3.49 -19.32
N SER A 242 6.00 2.92 -20.33
CA SER A 242 5.43 1.76 -21.05
C SER A 242 5.47 0.49 -20.20
N ARG A 243 6.42 0.42 -19.26
CA ARG A 243 6.64 -0.73 -18.38
C ARG A 243 7.13 -0.29 -17.00
N LEU A 244 6.72 -1.04 -15.99
CA LEU A 244 7.29 -1.04 -14.66
C LEU A 244 8.04 -2.37 -14.46
N LEU A 245 9.35 -2.30 -14.20
CA LEU A 245 10.13 -3.44 -13.75
C LEU A 245 10.42 -3.24 -12.26
N ALA A 246 9.71 -3.99 -11.42
CA ALA A 246 9.73 -3.84 -9.97
C ALA A 246 10.48 -5.01 -9.31
N ASP A 247 11.51 -4.71 -8.54
CA ASP A 247 12.17 -5.69 -7.69
C ASP A 247 11.38 -5.86 -6.39
N VAL A 248 10.72 -7.00 -6.23
CA VAL A 248 9.86 -7.31 -5.08
C VAL A 248 10.56 -8.21 -4.06
N SER A 249 11.90 -8.29 -4.13
CA SER A 249 12.72 -9.06 -3.18
C SER A 249 12.61 -8.47 -1.77
N GLY A 250 12.63 -9.34 -0.76
CA GLY A 250 12.46 -8.97 0.65
C GLY A 250 11.59 -9.97 1.41
N PRO A 251 11.40 -9.80 2.72
CA PRO A 251 10.40 -10.54 3.49
C PRO A 251 8.97 -10.14 3.10
N GLU A 252 8.76 -8.87 2.75
CA GLU A 252 7.57 -8.29 2.13
C GLU A 252 8.05 -7.48 0.91
N THR A 253 7.15 -7.18 -0.04
CA THR A 253 7.48 -6.25 -1.13
C THR A 253 7.78 -4.87 -0.52
N PRO A 254 8.86 -4.16 -0.90
CA PRO A 254 9.12 -2.83 -0.35
C PRO A 254 7.91 -1.90 -0.58
N PRO A 255 7.54 -1.06 0.41
CA PRO A 255 6.26 -0.34 0.40
C PRO A 255 6.10 0.62 -0.78
N GLY A 256 7.16 1.35 -1.17
CA GLY A 256 7.13 2.18 -2.38
C GLY A 256 6.98 1.35 -3.65
N THR A 257 7.67 0.20 -3.75
CA THR A 257 7.53 -0.73 -4.87
C THR A 257 6.10 -1.27 -4.98
N ALA A 258 5.51 -1.69 -3.86
CA ALA A 258 4.13 -2.16 -3.81
C ALA A 258 3.14 -1.08 -4.28
N LEU A 259 3.31 0.16 -3.81
CA LEU A 259 2.53 1.31 -4.24
C LEU A 259 2.66 1.55 -5.75
N LEU A 260 3.88 1.55 -6.28
CA LEU A 260 4.12 1.74 -7.72
C LEU A 260 3.49 0.62 -8.56
N ILE A 261 3.44 -0.62 -8.07
CA ILE A 261 2.72 -1.71 -8.74
C ILE A 261 1.23 -1.41 -8.85
N GLY A 262 0.61 -0.91 -7.78
CA GLY A 262 -0.80 -0.52 -7.81
C GLY A 262 -1.09 0.66 -8.74
N ALA A 263 -0.22 1.67 -8.69
CA ALA A 263 -0.32 2.84 -9.56
C ALA A 263 -0.14 2.50 -11.05
N ALA A 264 0.83 1.62 -11.36
CA ALA A 264 1.05 1.07 -12.68
C ALA A 264 -0.17 0.26 -13.17
N LEU A 265 -0.76 -0.56 -12.30
CA LEU A 265 -1.94 -1.35 -12.62
C LEU A 265 -3.14 -0.46 -12.97
N ALA A 266 -3.40 0.59 -12.19
CA ALA A 266 -4.46 1.57 -12.46
C ALA A 266 -4.23 2.32 -13.79
N SER A 267 -2.97 2.56 -14.13
CA SER A 267 -2.56 3.29 -15.34
C SER A 267 -2.43 2.39 -16.58
N GLY A 268 -2.63 1.07 -16.46
CA GLY A 268 -2.49 0.13 -17.57
C GLY A 268 -1.04 -0.11 -18.02
N VAL A 269 -0.07 0.20 -17.16
CA VAL A 269 1.35 -0.04 -17.40
C VAL A 269 1.62 -1.54 -17.29
N ARG A 270 2.46 -2.09 -18.17
CA ARG A 270 2.84 -3.51 -18.11
C ARG A 270 3.86 -3.73 -17.00
N ILE A 271 3.58 -4.65 -16.07
CA ILE A 271 4.35 -4.83 -14.85
C ILE A 271 5.09 -6.17 -14.85
N GLY A 272 6.41 -6.13 -14.67
CA GLY A 272 7.24 -7.30 -14.39
C GLY A 272 7.75 -7.25 -12.95
N ALA A 273 7.53 -8.30 -12.17
CA ALA A 273 8.07 -8.43 -10.81
C ALA A 273 9.32 -9.31 -10.82
N PHE A 274 10.47 -8.71 -10.56
CA PHE A 274 11.72 -9.43 -10.36
C PHE A 274 11.80 -9.96 -8.94
N HIS A 275 11.97 -11.28 -8.81
CA HIS A 275 12.00 -11.95 -7.52
C HIS A 275 12.69 -13.32 -7.63
N PRO A 276 14.02 -13.35 -7.59
CA PRO A 276 14.78 -14.56 -7.92
C PRO A 276 14.79 -15.64 -6.83
N ARG A 277 14.29 -15.32 -5.62
CA ARG A 277 14.31 -16.22 -4.47
C ARG A 277 12.99 -16.16 -3.69
N PRO A 278 11.92 -16.76 -4.24
CA PRO A 278 10.62 -16.68 -3.60
C PRO A 278 10.53 -17.43 -2.28
N THR A 279 9.97 -16.74 -1.30
CA THR A 279 9.37 -17.31 -0.10
C THR A 279 7.86 -17.42 -0.33
N TYR A 280 7.28 -18.54 0.10
CA TYR A 280 5.85 -18.78 -0.05
C TYR A 280 5.13 -18.60 1.27
N THR A 281 3.97 -17.96 1.21
CA THR A 281 3.01 -17.92 2.31
C THR A 281 1.92 -18.96 2.07
N HIS A 282 1.42 -19.53 3.15
CA HIS A 282 0.39 -20.56 3.14
C HIS A 282 -0.72 -20.16 4.11
N ALA A 283 -1.96 -20.34 3.69
CA ALA A 283 -3.14 -20.11 4.51
C ALA A 283 -4.19 -21.19 4.18
N SER A 284 -5.05 -21.50 5.15
CA SER A 284 -6.09 -22.51 4.97
C SER A 284 -7.01 -22.16 3.79
N GLY A 285 -7.25 -23.12 2.91
CA GLY A 285 -8.11 -22.93 1.73
C GLY A 285 -7.56 -22.00 0.64
N ARG A 286 -6.27 -21.62 0.70
CA ARG A 286 -5.61 -20.80 -0.31
C ARG A 286 -4.46 -21.54 -0.99
N GLU A 287 -4.24 -21.22 -2.25
CA GLU A 287 -3.04 -21.60 -2.98
C GLU A 287 -1.77 -20.97 -2.36
N PRO A 288 -0.58 -21.58 -2.54
CA PRO A 288 0.68 -20.95 -2.13
C PRO A 288 0.89 -19.62 -2.84
N ASN A 289 1.24 -18.61 -2.07
CA ASN A 289 1.42 -17.25 -2.55
C ASN A 289 2.89 -16.86 -2.45
N TRP A 290 3.53 -16.53 -3.58
CA TRP A 290 4.94 -16.10 -3.61
C TRP A 290 5.12 -14.65 -3.15
N ARG A 291 4.03 -13.88 -3.14
CA ARG A 291 3.86 -12.58 -2.48
C ARG A 291 2.41 -12.41 -2.05
N ASN A 292 2.13 -11.31 -1.34
CA ASN A 292 0.75 -10.88 -1.09
C ASN A 292 -0.09 -10.98 -2.37
N LEU A 293 -1.32 -11.47 -2.26
CA LEU A 293 -2.20 -11.72 -3.41
C LEU A 293 -2.40 -10.47 -4.27
N MET A 294 -2.40 -9.29 -3.62
CA MET A 294 -2.53 -8.00 -4.27
C MET A 294 -1.36 -7.68 -5.19
N ILE A 295 -0.14 -8.13 -4.83
CA ILE A 295 1.04 -8.03 -5.68
C ILE A 295 1.04 -9.15 -6.72
N GLN A 296 0.84 -10.40 -6.28
CA GLN A 296 0.95 -11.59 -7.11
C GLN A 296 0.04 -11.55 -8.34
N TYR A 297 -1.17 -11.00 -8.20
CA TYR A 297 -2.15 -10.94 -9.29
C TYR A 297 -2.24 -9.57 -9.98
N ALA A 298 -1.55 -8.54 -9.48
CA ALA A 298 -1.40 -7.26 -10.17
C ALA A 298 -0.36 -7.30 -11.30
N VAL A 299 0.66 -8.15 -11.15
CA VAL A 299 1.79 -8.20 -12.09
C VAL A 299 1.45 -9.03 -13.33
N HIS A 300 2.08 -8.68 -14.45
CA HIS A 300 1.87 -9.39 -15.72
C HIS A 300 2.90 -10.50 -15.96
N ALA A 301 4.03 -10.45 -15.25
CA ALA A 301 5.06 -11.47 -15.27
C ALA A 301 5.78 -11.54 -13.92
N HIS A 302 6.03 -12.76 -13.46
CA HIS A 302 6.96 -13.06 -12.37
C HIS A 302 8.29 -13.49 -12.99
N LEU A 303 9.38 -12.80 -12.63
CA LEU A 303 10.69 -12.91 -13.25
C LEU A 303 11.68 -13.43 -12.20
N ASP A 304 11.99 -14.73 -12.28
CA ASP A 304 12.82 -15.46 -11.31
C ASP A 304 14.34 -15.38 -11.60
N GLY A 305 14.73 -14.67 -12.66
CA GLY A 305 16.12 -14.51 -13.04
C GLY A 305 16.31 -13.53 -14.20
N MET A 306 17.57 -13.23 -14.51
CA MET A 306 17.91 -12.26 -15.55
C MET A 306 17.52 -12.72 -16.97
N GLU A 307 17.51 -14.03 -17.24
CA GLU A 307 17.01 -14.57 -18.51
C GLU A 307 15.52 -14.28 -18.68
N ALA A 308 14.72 -14.45 -17.63
CA ALA A 308 13.29 -14.09 -17.64
C ALA A 308 13.09 -12.58 -17.85
N VAL A 309 13.92 -11.74 -17.21
CA VAL A 309 13.91 -10.29 -17.42
C VAL A 309 14.18 -9.95 -18.90
N GLN A 310 15.23 -10.52 -19.49
CA GLN A 310 15.58 -10.28 -20.90
C GLN A 310 14.47 -10.74 -21.85
N ALA A 311 13.91 -11.93 -21.63
CA ALA A 311 12.80 -12.45 -22.44
C ALA A 311 11.56 -11.55 -22.35
N TRP A 312 11.22 -11.07 -21.15
CA TRP A 312 10.08 -10.17 -20.95
C TRP A 312 10.30 -8.80 -21.62
N LEU A 313 11.50 -8.25 -21.56
CA LEU A 313 11.87 -6.98 -22.23
C LEU A 313 11.80 -7.06 -23.76
N ALA A 314 11.94 -8.25 -24.34
CA ALA A 314 11.88 -8.48 -25.79
C ALA A 314 10.44 -8.59 -26.35
N THR A 315 9.45 -8.90 -25.51
CA THR A 315 8.02 -8.92 -25.86
C THR A 315 7.40 -7.56 -25.71
#